data_AF-K1U9P6-F1
#
_entry.id   AF-K1U9P6-F1
#
_cell.length_a   1.000
_cell.length_b   1.000
_cell.length_c   1.000
_cell.angle_alpha   90.00
_cell.angle_beta   90.00
_cell.angle_gamma   90.00
#
_symmetry.space_group_name_H-M   'P 1'
#
loop_
_entity.id
_entity.type
_entity.pdbx_description
1 polymer ?
#
loop_
_entity_poly.entity_id
_entity_poly.type
_entity_poly.pdbx_seq_one_letter_code
_entity_poly.pdbx_strand_id
1 'polypeptide(L)'
;MKICGISDIHGNLYNGIPECDVLCICGDIIPLNEQRSMDASATWWTRRFAKWANRLPCEKIIIVPGNHDFYLEKLYNEGAWKEAKEVMRGLTTNKVEMLIDESYTYKGITFYGTPWIEPIKFQEGRWAFELPAAKINEHLYNKIPKCDVLITHDNPNYNHKLDYYAYGKAKFHLFGHWHNGIVYEGLAQYNCSILDDNYNFKKNLEIVTIDIMTEDKRQQIIDEILLRLQTISNLTQTVEFSKQLSDLIQNYSEELRAEIPVKEDEVEWDTSGNFVTDTNTIEEDFIVDSNIFEETKNSSMKIEIPYYEDNTRISNSAIGWFLKKGPRYLKDMLDGKEEGISGKYLDKGTMIHMYLLQPDEFWDNYEVLDFVVPKVNQQKTLCIEYVQELVVNPLEDTDKLLLKSYNKAYSNSKSDDKKLEEAKQIIETFAEYIVYLKLEKNNKKVISFADITMLKHIKENIENHKKANELLTNQPGLECNNEFHINWEYEKANVSCKSLLDRVKIDHCNRRITLIDLKTTADVYNFKHSVEEYDYYRQIAFYILALTWYFKEEGYDIEEYDLEAYIIAIQSNGNNEVRVFNMLNEKELLDRKDLIAETLTEISYHYQTGNWDHTRKYYEEDGTEELE
;
A
#
# COMPACT_ATOMS: atom_id res chain seq x y z
N MET A 1 16.80 25.26 -11.96
CA MET A 1 17.80 24.23 -11.65
C MET A 1 17.42 22.96 -12.38
N LYS A 2 18.30 22.45 -13.23
CA LYS A 2 18.14 21.15 -13.87
C LYS A 2 18.89 20.10 -13.06
N ILE A 3 18.18 19.12 -12.55
CA ILE A 3 18.71 18.04 -11.71
C ILE A 3 18.66 16.75 -12.52
N CYS A 4 19.74 15.98 -12.53
CA CYS A 4 19.77 14.64 -13.11
C CYS A 4 19.94 13.57 -12.03
N GLY A 5 19.33 12.41 -12.21
CA GLY A 5 19.44 11.26 -11.30
C GLY A 5 20.09 10.07 -11.99
N ILE A 6 21.05 9.44 -11.31
CA ILE A 6 21.57 8.10 -11.64
C ILE A 6 21.69 7.26 -10.36
N SER A 7 21.82 5.95 -10.52
CA SER A 7 22.03 5.01 -9.43
C SER A 7 22.55 3.67 -9.95
N ASP A 8 23.01 2.81 -9.05
CA ASP A 8 23.31 1.39 -9.31
C ASP A 8 24.34 1.24 -10.42
N ILE A 9 25.37 2.07 -10.34
CA ILE A 9 26.42 2.11 -11.36
C ILE A 9 27.36 0.92 -11.20
N HIS A 10 27.52 0.37 -9.98
CA HIS A 10 28.38 -0.78 -9.67
C HIS A 10 29.78 -0.70 -10.30
N GLY A 11 30.39 0.49 -10.27
CA GLY A 11 31.67 0.78 -10.91
C GLY A 11 31.65 1.14 -12.40
N ASN A 12 30.51 1.01 -13.10
CA ASN A 12 30.33 1.31 -14.52
C ASN A 12 30.17 2.81 -14.76
N LEU A 13 31.28 3.55 -14.70
CA LEU A 13 31.34 5.01 -14.81
C LEU A 13 30.84 5.53 -16.18
N TYR A 14 29.53 5.82 -16.25
CA TYR A 14 28.84 6.31 -17.44
C TYR A 14 29.22 7.77 -17.76
N ASN A 15 29.44 8.09 -19.04
CA ASN A 15 29.87 9.43 -19.48
C ASN A 15 28.81 10.17 -20.32
N GLY A 16 27.63 9.56 -20.56
CA GLY A 16 26.52 10.17 -21.30
C GLY A 16 25.58 11.03 -20.44
N ILE A 17 26.05 11.51 -19.29
CA ILE A 17 25.26 12.40 -18.41
C ILE A 17 25.02 13.72 -19.16
N PRO A 18 23.76 14.18 -19.30
CA PRO A 18 23.46 15.45 -19.95
C PRO A 18 23.89 16.63 -19.07
N GLU A 19 24.07 17.80 -19.69
CA GLU A 19 24.38 19.04 -18.96
C GLU A 19 23.28 19.38 -17.95
N CYS A 20 23.64 19.61 -16.69
CA CYS A 20 22.74 19.85 -15.56
C CYS A 20 23.41 20.68 -14.45
N ASP A 21 22.61 21.32 -13.58
CA ASP A 21 23.15 21.99 -12.39
C ASP A 21 23.68 20.95 -11.38
N VAL A 22 22.85 19.94 -11.07
CA VAL A 22 23.10 18.95 -10.02
C VAL A 22 22.92 17.54 -10.58
N LEU A 23 23.87 16.64 -10.29
CA LEU A 23 23.73 15.20 -10.48
C LEU A 23 23.56 14.50 -9.12
N CYS A 24 22.43 13.85 -8.91
CA CYS A 24 22.18 12.99 -7.77
C CYS A 24 22.61 11.54 -8.10
N ILE A 25 23.35 10.90 -7.20
CA ILE A 25 23.73 9.48 -7.30
C ILE A 25 23.11 8.73 -6.11
N CYS A 26 22.20 7.80 -6.39
CA CYS A 26 21.29 7.21 -5.39
C CYS A 26 21.79 5.85 -4.87
N GLY A 27 23.10 5.71 -4.69
CA GLY A 27 23.74 4.51 -4.15
C GLY A 27 24.31 3.55 -5.19
N ASP A 28 24.90 2.47 -4.66
CA ASP A 28 25.59 1.38 -5.34
C ASP A 28 26.63 1.84 -6.36
N ILE A 29 27.63 2.50 -5.79
CA ILE A 29 28.60 3.29 -6.54
C ILE A 29 29.88 2.48 -6.82
N ILE A 30 30.33 1.70 -5.84
CA ILE A 30 31.57 0.90 -5.90
C ILE A 30 31.49 -0.31 -6.86
N PRO A 31 32.60 -0.74 -7.51
CA PRO A 31 32.63 -1.98 -8.28
C PRO A 31 32.39 -3.23 -7.44
N LEU A 32 31.59 -4.17 -7.95
CA LEU A 32 31.27 -5.45 -7.28
C LEU A 32 32.49 -6.27 -6.86
N ASN A 33 33.61 -6.18 -7.59
CA ASN A 33 34.84 -6.90 -7.29
C ASN A 33 35.74 -6.17 -6.27
N GLU A 34 35.46 -4.90 -5.95
CA GLU A 34 36.26 -4.06 -5.04
C GLU A 34 35.50 -3.79 -3.71
N GLN A 35 34.16 -3.87 -3.71
CA GLN A 35 33.23 -3.53 -2.62
C GLN A 35 33.60 -4.08 -1.22
N ARG A 36 34.09 -5.33 -1.12
CA ARG A 36 34.40 -5.99 0.18
C ARG A 36 35.88 -5.81 0.61
N SER A 37 36.67 -5.07 -0.17
CA SER A 37 38.06 -4.75 0.16
C SER A 37 38.20 -3.26 0.45
N MET A 38 38.51 -2.92 1.71
CA MET A 38 38.59 -1.53 2.16
C MET A 38 39.67 -0.74 1.41
N ASP A 39 40.86 -1.33 1.22
CA ASP A 39 41.98 -0.68 0.52
C ASP A 39 41.69 -0.49 -0.97
N ALA A 40 41.03 -1.46 -1.61
CA ALA A 40 40.62 -1.35 -3.01
C ALA A 40 39.54 -0.27 -3.16
N SER A 41 38.52 -0.30 -2.29
CA SER A 41 37.43 0.69 -2.28
C SER A 41 37.95 2.11 -2.05
N ALA A 42 38.79 2.33 -1.04
CA ALA A 42 39.43 3.62 -0.78
C ALA A 42 40.25 4.11 -1.99
N THR A 43 40.99 3.21 -2.63
CA THR A 43 41.77 3.51 -3.84
C THR A 43 40.87 3.87 -5.03
N TRP A 44 39.74 3.19 -5.19
CA TRP A 44 38.79 3.45 -6.26
C TRP A 44 38.09 4.80 -6.10
N TRP A 45 37.55 5.08 -4.92
CA TRP A 45 36.90 6.33 -4.58
C TRP A 45 37.84 7.53 -4.83
N THR A 46 39.05 7.46 -4.29
CA THR A 46 40.01 8.57 -4.36
C THR A 46 40.68 8.76 -5.73
N ARG A 47 40.78 7.71 -6.57
CA ARG A 47 41.51 7.80 -7.85
C ARG A 47 40.67 7.65 -9.11
N ARG A 48 39.61 6.83 -9.08
CA ARG A 48 38.74 6.56 -10.25
C ARG A 48 37.48 7.41 -10.17
N PHE A 49 36.70 7.29 -9.09
CA PHE A 49 35.45 8.06 -8.93
C PHE A 49 35.71 9.56 -8.95
N ALA A 50 36.56 10.08 -8.07
CA ALA A 50 36.84 11.52 -7.99
C ALA A 50 37.33 12.10 -9.34
N LYS A 51 38.13 11.34 -10.10
CA LYS A 51 38.61 11.73 -11.43
C LYS A 51 37.51 11.76 -12.49
N TRP A 52 36.53 10.87 -12.40
CA TRP A 52 35.36 10.85 -13.28
C TRP A 52 34.36 11.95 -12.91
N ALA A 53 34.02 12.10 -11.63
CA ALA A 53 33.15 13.14 -11.09
C ALA A 53 33.57 14.55 -11.53
N ASN A 54 34.87 14.86 -11.44
CA ASN A 54 35.46 16.12 -11.92
C ASN A 54 35.22 16.41 -13.41
N ARG A 55 34.98 15.39 -14.26
CA ARG A 55 34.82 15.52 -15.72
C ARG A 55 33.37 15.62 -16.20
N LEU A 56 32.39 15.25 -15.36
CA LEU A 56 30.98 15.28 -15.75
C LEU A 56 30.48 16.70 -16.03
N PRO A 57 29.55 16.90 -16.98
CA PRO A 57 29.01 18.22 -17.33
C PRO A 57 27.93 18.67 -16.32
N CYS A 58 28.31 18.74 -15.05
CA CYS A 58 27.47 19.25 -13.97
C CYS A 58 28.26 20.18 -13.04
N GLU A 59 27.58 21.10 -12.36
CA GLU A 59 28.20 21.98 -11.36
C GLU A 59 28.40 21.30 -10.02
N LYS A 60 27.41 20.51 -9.58
CA LYS A 60 27.39 19.82 -8.29
C LYS A 60 27.02 18.35 -8.46
N ILE A 61 27.55 17.51 -7.59
CA ILE A 61 27.19 16.09 -7.47
C ILE A 61 26.81 15.86 -6.00
N ILE A 62 25.64 15.27 -5.75
CA ILE A 62 25.17 14.90 -4.42
C ILE A 62 25.00 13.38 -4.41
N ILE A 63 25.62 12.68 -3.48
CA ILE A 63 25.56 11.22 -3.42
C ILE A 63 24.99 10.73 -2.09
N VAL A 64 24.25 9.64 -2.16
CA VAL A 64 23.88 8.78 -1.04
C VAL A 64 24.55 7.42 -1.28
N PRO A 65 25.19 6.79 -0.27
CA PRO A 65 25.72 5.43 -0.39
C PRO A 65 24.62 4.38 -0.63
N GLY A 66 24.94 3.26 -1.27
CA GLY A 66 24.04 2.10 -1.36
C GLY A 66 24.54 0.87 -0.60
N ASN A 67 23.82 -0.25 -0.76
CA ASN A 67 24.03 -1.46 0.04
C ASN A 67 25.32 -2.24 -0.33
N HIS A 68 25.95 -1.88 -1.45
CA HIS A 68 27.28 -2.33 -1.83
C HIS A 68 28.41 -1.43 -1.31
N ASP A 69 28.15 -0.21 -0.81
CA ASP A 69 29.17 0.78 -0.45
C ASP A 69 29.77 0.60 0.96
N PHE A 70 30.13 -0.64 1.34
CA PHE A 70 30.67 -1.05 2.66
C PHE A 70 31.80 -0.16 3.21
N TYR A 71 32.64 0.41 2.33
CA TYR A 71 33.71 1.31 2.77
C TYR A 71 33.17 2.62 3.37
N LEU A 72 32.07 3.15 2.84
CA LEU A 72 31.44 4.36 3.37
C LEU A 72 30.68 4.07 4.66
N GLU A 73 29.99 2.92 4.75
CA GLU A 73 29.37 2.45 6.00
C GLU A 73 30.42 2.30 7.10
N LYS A 74 31.56 1.67 6.80
CA LYS A 74 32.65 1.51 7.77
C LYS A 74 33.11 2.88 8.29
N LEU A 75 33.36 3.84 7.40
CA LEU A 75 33.79 5.19 7.79
C LEU A 75 32.73 5.92 8.62
N TYR A 76 31.45 5.72 8.32
CA TYR A 76 30.33 6.26 9.10
C TYR A 76 30.30 5.67 10.52
N ASN A 77 30.34 4.34 10.62
CA ASN A 77 30.30 3.62 11.91
C ASN A 77 31.56 3.83 12.77
N GLU A 78 32.73 4.05 12.16
CA GLU A 78 33.97 4.41 12.86
C GLU A 78 34.09 5.91 13.20
N GLY A 79 33.07 6.72 12.88
CA GLY A 79 33.03 8.16 13.18
C GLY A 79 33.91 9.04 12.27
N ALA A 80 34.45 8.49 11.17
CA ALA A 80 35.32 9.15 10.21
C ALA A 80 34.58 9.76 9.00
N TRP A 81 33.24 9.87 9.08
CA TRP A 81 32.39 10.38 7.99
C TRP A 81 32.73 11.81 7.57
N LYS A 82 33.01 12.68 8.54
CA LYS A 82 33.34 14.09 8.30
C LYS A 82 34.64 14.24 7.52
N GLU A 83 35.67 13.48 7.92
CA GLU A 83 36.96 13.41 7.25
C GLU A 83 36.81 12.86 5.82
N ALA A 84 35.97 11.85 5.62
CA ALA A 84 35.67 11.31 4.30
C ALA A 84 35.03 12.35 3.37
N LYS A 85 34.08 13.15 3.89
CA LYS A 85 33.47 14.28 3.17
C LYS A 85 34.51 15.35 2.80
N GLU A 86 35.38 15.75 3.71
CA GLU A 86 36.45 16.72 3.42
C GLU A 86 37.46 16.20 2.37
N VAL A 87 37.87 14.93 2.46
CA VAL A 87 38.75 14.31 1.47
C VAL A 87 38.10 14.28 0.08
N MET A 88 36.81 13.90 0.00
CA MET A 88 36.10 13.85 -1.28
C MET A 88 35.89 15.25 -1.87
N ARG A 89 35.51 16.25 -1.06
CA ARG A 89 35.43 17.66 -1.47
C ARG A 89 36.79 18.16 -1.98
N GLY A 90 37.88 17.89 -1.27
CA GLY A 90 39.24 18.27 -1.67
C GLY A 90 39.66 17.66 -3.01
N LEU A 91 39.41 16.36 -3.22
CA LEU A 91 39.74 15.66 -4.46
C LEU A 91 38.84 16.06 -5.65
N THR A 92 37.67 16.64 -5.39
CA THR A 92 36.68 17.01 -6.41
C THR A 92 36.47 18.51 -6.55
N THR A 93 37.35 19.35 -5.99
CA THR A 93 37.23 20.81 -6.05
C THR A 93 35.86 21.30 -5.52
N ASN A 94 35.41 20.70 -4.43
CA ASN A 94 34.10 20.89 -3.78
C ASN A 94 32.88 20.51 -4.65
N LYS A 95 33.09 19.75 -5.74
CA LYS A 95 32.02 19.30 -6.64
C LYS A 95 31.17 18.17 -6.07
N VAL A 96 31.73 17.25 -5.29
CA VAL A 96 30.97 16.16 -4.67
C VAL A 96 30.60 16.50 -3.23
N GLU A 97 29.33 16.29 -2.90
CA GLU A 97 28.77 16.27 -1.55
C GLU A 97 28.21 14.87 -1.27
N MET A 98 28.34 14.37 -0.04
CA MET A 98 27.89 13.02 0.34
C MET A 98 26.96 13.11 1.55
N LEU A 99 25.83 12.40 1.55
CA LEU A 99 24.80 12.50 2.59
C LEU A 99 24.50 11.13 3.22
N ILE A 100 24.44 11.08 4.56
CA ILE A 100 23.91 9.97 5.35
C ILE A 100 23.09 10.59 6.49
N ASP A 101 21.75 10.48 6.40
CA ASP A 101 20.79 11.12 7.31
C ASP A 101 21.02 12.65 7.48
N GLU A 102 21.40 13.31 6.38
CA GLU A 102 21.84 14.71 6.36
C GLU A 102 21.10 15.53 5.29
N SER A 103 20.81 16.80 5.61
CA SER A 103 20.33 17.81 4.66
C SER A 103 21.48 18.58 3.99
N TYR A 104 21.29 19.01 2.76
CA TYR A 104 22.18 19.93 2.04
C TYR A 104 21.40 20.91 1.18
N THR A 105 21.73 22.21 1.27
CA THR A 105 21.07 23.26 0.47
C THR A 105 22.02 23.77 -0.61
N TYR A 106 21.55 23.83 -1.86
CA TYR A 106 22.32 24.34 -3.00
C TYR A 106 21.44 25.25 -3.86
N LYS A 107 21.90 26.48 -4.15
CA LYS A 107 21.15 27.52 -4.88
C LYS A 107 19.65 27.62 -4.47
N GLY A 108 19.36 27.59 -3.18
CA GLY A 108 18.00 27.66 -2.62
C GLY A 108 17.17 26.36 -2.64
N ILE A 109 17.67 25.28 -3.24
CA ILE A 109 16.99 23.97 -3.27
C ILE A 109 17.54 23.08 -2.14
N THR A 110 16.64 22.47 -1.38
CA THR A 110 16.95 21.60 -0.23
C THR A 110 16.95 20.12 -0.63
N PHE A 111 18.05 19.44 -0.33
CA PHE A 111 18.23 18.01 -0.55
C PHE A 111 18.32 17.30 0.81
N TYR A 112 17.76 16.10 0.93
CA TYR A 112 18.00 15.20 2.06
C TYR A 112 18.42 13.83 1.55
N GLY A 113 19.39 13.19 2.19
CA GLY A 113 19.93 11.90 1.77
C GLY A 113 19.93 10.84 2.88
N THR A 114 19.40 9.65 2.59
CA THR A 114 19.43 8.51 3.53
C THR A 114 19.70 7.17 2.83
N PRO A 115 20.74 6.41 3.23
CA PRO A 115 21.21 5.23 2.49
C PRO A 115 20.48 3.94 2.85
N TRP A 116 19.66 3.93 3.91
CA TRP A 116 19.19 2.69 4.51
C TRP A 116 18.32 1.86 3.56
N ILE A 117 18.50 0.54 3.57
CA ILE A 117 17.65 -0.44 2.86
C ILE A 117 16.93 -1.36 3.84
N GLU A 118 15.79 -1.92 3.45
CA GLU A 118 15.17 -3.01 4.21
C GLU A 118 16.00 -4.32 4.09
N PRO A 119 16.12 -5.14 5.15
CA PRO A 119 16.83 -6.41 5.08
C PRO A 119 16.41 -7.30 3.92
N ILE A 120 17.37 -7.64 3.06
CA ILE A 120 17.17 -8.61 1.99
C ILE A 120 16.95 -9.97 2.64
N LYS A 121 15.71 -10.49 2.61
CA LYS A 121 15.20 -11.61 3.44
C LYS A 121 16.05 -12.89 3.48
N PHE A 122 16.85 -13.16 2.44
CA PHE A 122 17.72 -14.34 2.33
C PHE A 122 19.22 -14.04 2.58
N GLN A 123 19.55 -12.78 2.87
CA GLN A 123 20.90 -12.24 3.06
C GLN A 123 20.97 -11.20 4.21
N GLU A 124 20.08 -11.31 5.21
CA GLU A 124 20.04 -10.43 6.37
C GLU A 124 21.42 -10.31 7.06
N GLY A 125 21.81 -9.07 7.36
CA GLY A 125 23.10 -8.69 7.95
C GLY A 125 24.32 -8.87 7.04
N ARG A 126 24.14 -8.90 5.71
CA ARG A 126 25.27 -9.10 4.75
C ARG A 126 25.58 -7.89 3.89
N TRP A 127 24.75 -6.86 3.96
CA TRP A 127 24.81 -5.67 3.13
C TRP A 127 25.10 -4.41 3.96
N ALA A 128 25.65 -3.40 3.31
CA ALA A 128 25.90 -2.11 3.96
C ALA A 128 24.57 -1.36 4.13
N PHE A 129 24.47 -0.52 5.15
CA PHE A 129 23.31 0.33 5.41
C PHE A 129 21.98 -0.45 5.50
N GLU A 130 22.03 -1.67 6.01
CA GLU A 130 20.85 -2.49 6.24
C GLU A 130 20.12 -2.02 7.52
N LEU A 131 18.79 -1.80 7.45
CA LEU A 131 18.01 -1.39 8.62
C LEU A 131 18.08 -2.45 9.73
N PRO A 132 18.40 -2.09 10.99
CA PRO A 132 18.56 -3.06 12.06
C PRO A 132 17.23 -3.74 12.44
N ALA A 133 17.21 -5.07 12.44
CA ALA A 133 16.02 -5.90 12.63
C ALA A 133 15.32 -5.76 14.00
N ALA A 134 15.95 -5.14 15.00
CA ALA A 134 15.33 -4.86 16.31
C ALA A 134 16.01 -3.71 17.06
N LYS A 135 15.23 -3.02 17.90
CA LYS A 135 15.63 -2.03 18.93
C LYS A 135 15.99 -0.61 18.47
N ILE A 136 15.07 0.07 17.79
CA ILE A 136 14.98 1.53 17.90
C ILE A 136 13.53 1.90 18.22
N ASN A 137 13.31 2.75 19.24
CA ASN A 137 11.98 3.21 19.64
C ASN A 137 11.34 4.16 18.60
N GLU A 138 12.12 4.58 17.60
CA GLU A 138 11.77 5.54 16.56
C GLU A 138 12.50 5.12 15.27
N HIS A 139 11.78 5.02 14.15
CA HIS A 139 12.38 4.52 12.91
C HIS A 139 13.40 5.52 12.33
N LEU A 140 14.49 5.04 11.71
CA LEU A 140 15.53 5.92 11.16
C LEU A 140 14.98 6.94 10.14
N TYR A 141 14.04 6.50 9.30
CA TYR A 141 13.34 7.37 8.36
C TYR A 141 12.46 8.46 9.00
N ASN A 142 12.13 8.40 10.30
CA ASN A 142 11.37 9.47 10.94
C ASN A 142 12.13 10.81 10.89
N LYS A 143 13.47 10.74 10.86
CA LYS A 143 14.39 11.89 10.71
C LYS A 143 14.27 12.61 9.36
N ILE A 144 13.66 12.00 8.33
CA ILE A 144 13.47 12.65 7.03
C ILE A 144 12.67 13.95 7.24
N PRO A 145 13.23 15.13 6.94
CA PRO A 145 12.55 16.42 7.07
C PRO A 145 11.74 16.72 5.80
N LYS A 146 11.01 17.83 5.80
CA LYS A 146 10.52 18.41 4.55
C LYS A 146 11.71 18.90 3.72
N CYS A 147 11.72 18.58 2.42
CA CYS A 147 12.77 18.97 1.48
C CYS A 147 12.22 19.10 0.05
N ASP A 148 13.00 19.65 -0.86
CA ASP A 148 12.65 19.69 -2.29
C ASP A 148 12.97 18.35 -2.96
N VAL A 149 14.14 17.79 -2.66
CA VAL A 149 14.64 16.55 -3.29
C VAL A 149 15.10 15.55 -2.21
N LEU A 150 14.35 14.47 -2.05
CA LEU A 150 14.79 13.31 -1.27
C LEU A 150 15.63 12.38 -2.16
N ILE A 151 16.76 11.94 -1.64
CA ILE A 151 17.62 10.93 -2.26
C ILE A 151 17.69 9.73 -1.30
N THR A 152 17.23 8.57 -1.74
CA THR A 152 17.43 7.31 -0.99
C THR A 152 18.15 6.29 -1.84
N HIS A 153 18.67 5.23 -1.23
CA HIS A 153 19.08 4.08 -2.02
C HIS A 153 17.89 3.16 -2.32
N ASP A 154 17.17 2.71 -1.29
CA ASP A 154 16.03 1.81 -1.45
C ASP A 154 14.86 2.45 -2.22
N ASN A 155 14.04 1.60 -2.84
CA ASN A 155 12.84 1.99 -3.58
C ASN A 155 11.64 2.07 -2.60
N PRO A 156 10.98 3.23 -2.43
CA PRO A 156 9.81 3.36 -1.55
C PRO A 156 8.69 2.36 -1.91
N ASN A 157 8.55 2.01 -3.19
CA ASN A 157 7.50 1.11 -3.68
C ASN A 157 7.68 -0.35 -3.24
N TYR A 158 8.86 -0.71 -2.69
CA TYR A 158 9.14 -2.02 -2.11
C TYR A 158 9.50 -1.94 -0.61
N ASN A 159 9.84 -0.77 -0.10
CA ASN A 159 10.09 -0.49 1.32
C ASN A 159 8.97 0.38 1.90
N HIS A 160 7.91 -0.27 2.40
CA HIS A 160 6.72 0.40 2.95
C HIS A 160 7.05 1.42 4.04
N LYS A 161 8.09 1.16 4.85
CA LYS A 161 8.52 2.10 5.90
C LYS A 161 9.11 3.37 5.29
N LEU A 162 9.91 3.23 4.22
CA LEU A 162 10.44 4.39 3.50
C LEU A 162 9.32 5.23 2.91
N ASP A 163 8.36 4.61 2.21
CA ASP A 163 7.22 5.32 1.63
C ASP A 163 6.43 6.07 2.72
N TYR A 164 5.99 5.37 3.77
CA TYR A 164 5.25 5.95 4.90
C TYR A 164 5.96 7.17 5.53
N TYR A 165 7.25 7.06 5.84
CA TYR A 165 7.99 8.14 6.50
C TYR A 165 8.45 9.26 5.54
N ALA A 166 8.47 9.04 4.23
CA ALA A 166 8.80 10.04 3.21
C ALA A 166 7.57 10.73 2.60
N TYR A 167 6.38 10.12 2.72
CA TYR A 167 5.15 10.57 2.07
C TYR A 167 4.84 12.05 2.36
N GLY A 168 4.64 12.84 1.30
CA GLY A 168 4.35 14.27 1.39
C GLY A 168 5.47 15.16 1.95
N LYS A 169 6.66 14.62 2.26
CA LYS A 169 7.81 15.39 2.77
C LYS A 169 8.70 15.96 1.67
N ALA A 170 8.79 15.27 0.52
CA ALA A 170 9.63 15.67 -0.61
C ALA A 170 8.80 16.10 -1.82
N LYS A 171 9.26 17.10 -2.59
CA LYS A 171 8.64 17.45 -3.88
C LYS A 171 9.05 16.49 -4.99
N PHE A 172 10.27 15.96 -4.91
CA PHE A 172 10.81 14.94 -5.80
C PHE A 172 11.59 13.89 -4.99
N HIS A 173 11.53 12.63 -5.39
CA HIS A 173 12.23 11.53 -4.71
C HIS A 173 13.00 10.69 -5.73
N LEU A 174 14.33 10.70 -5.61
CA LEU A 174 15.26 9.95 -6.45
C LEU A 174 15.78 8.72 -5.67
N PHE A 175 15.76 7.54 -6.29
CA PHE A 175 16.18 6.29 -5.65
C PHE A 175 16.77 5.27 -6.64
N GLY A 176 17.21 4.11 -6.15
CA GLY A 176 17.77 3.01 -6.94
C GLY A 176 17.53 1.65 -6.29
N HIS A 177 18.61 0.91 -6.04
CA HIS A 177 18.70 -0.43 -5.43
C HIS A 177 18.08 -1.54 -6.27
N TRP A 178 16.83 -1.35 -6.69
CA TRP A 178 16.11 -2.28 -7.53
C TRP A 178 16.23 -1.85 -8.99
N HIS A 179 17.17 -2.45 -9.72
CA HIS A 179 17.56 -2.06 -11.08
C HIS A 179 16.35 -1.87 -12.02
N ASN A 180 15.48 -2.88 -12.15
CA ASN A 180 14.20 -2.78 -12.87
C ASN A 180 12.99 -2.54 -11.95
N GLY A 181 13.21 -1.93 -10.78
CA GLY A 181 12.18 -1.64 -9.78
C GLY A 181 11.10 -0.68 -10.27
N ILE A 182 9.86 -0.94 -9.86
CA ILE A 182 8.67 -0.19 -10.26
C ILE A 182 8.73 1.27 -9.76
N VAL A 183 8.12 2.15 -10.55
CA VAL A 183 7.78 3.54 -10.24
C VAL A 183 6.29 3.71 -10.57
N TYR A 184 5.50 4.36 -9.72
CA TYR A 184 4.11 4.71 -10.03
C TYR A 184 4.03 6.09 -10.67
N GLU A 185 3.24 6.20 -11.75
CA GLU A 185 2.98 7.49 -12.41
C GLU A 185 2.16 8.42 -11.49
N GLY A 186 2.43 9.73 -11.58
CA GLY A 186 1.74 10.76 -10.79
C GLY A 186 2.36 11.04 -9.41
N LEU A 187 3.11 10.10 -8.84
CA LEU A 187 4.04 10.38 -7.74
C LEU A 187 5.34 10.92 -8.35
N ALA A 188 5.92 11.98 -7.77
CA ALA A 188 7.17 12.60 -8.24
C ALA A 188 8.41 11.78 -7.81
N GLN A 189 8.35 10.48 -8.08
CA GLN A 189 9.28 9.43 -7.69
C GLN A 189 10.03 8.93 -8.94
N TYR A 190 11.33 8.66 -8.83
CA TYR A 190 12.15 8.28 -9.97
C TYR A 190 13.21 7.23 -9.60
N ASN A 191 13.04 6.02 -10.17
CA ASN A 191 14.09 5.02 -10.18
C ASN A 191 15.21 5.46 -11.14
N CYS A 192 16.38 5.73 -10.57
CA CYS A 192 17.56 6.27 -11.25
C CYS A 192 18.55 5.17 -11.67
N SER A 193 18.28 3.88 -11.42
CA SER A 193 19.18 2.78 -11.78
C SER A 193 19.50 2.81 -13.28
N ILE A 194 20.80 2.90 -13.64
CA ILE A 194 21.22 2.95 -15.06
C ILE A 194 21.50 1.56 -15.65
N LEU A 195 21.59 0.54 -14.81
CA LEU A 195 21.75 -0.86 -15.19
C LEU A 195 20.42 -1.62 -15.08
N ASP A 196 20.29 -2.71 -15.83
CA ASP A 196 19.24 -3.72 -15.68
C ASP A 196 19.65 -4.81 -14.67
N ASP A 197 18.74 -5.71 -14.29
CA ASP A 197 19.02 -6.79 -13.33
C ASP A 197 20.15 -7.76 -13.79
N ASN A 198 20.52 -7.73 -15.07
CA ASN A 198 21.64 -8.47 -15.64
C ASN A 198 22.96 -7.67 -15.65
N TYR A 199 22.99 -6.51 -14.96
CA TYR A 199 24.10 -5.56 -14.86
C TYR A 199 24.56 -4.96 -16.20
N ASN A 200 23.68 -4.92 -17.21
CA ASN A 200 23.93 -4.22 -18.47
C ASN A 200 23.31 -2.82 -18.42
N PHE A 201 23.89 -1.84 -19.14
CA PHE A 201 23.20 -0.55 -19.31
C PHE A 201 21.82 -0.74 -19.91
N LYS A 202 20.80 -0.12 -19.31
CA LYS A 202 19.41 -0.24 -19.77
C LYS A 202 19.30 0.08 -21.26
N LYS A 203 18.52 -0.74 -21.97
CA LYS A 203 18.23 -0.51 -23.39
C LYS A 203 17.47 0.81 -23.53
N ASN A 204 17.99 1.70 -24.39
CA ASN A 204 17.48 3.07 -24.53
C ASN A 204 17.55 3.87 -23.21
N LEU A 205 18.64 3.74 -22.44
CA LEU A 205 18.87 4.50 -21.21
C LEU A 205 18.64 6.00 -21.41
N GLU A 206 17.58 6.51 -20.80
CA GLU A 206 17.32 7.94 -20.60
C GLU A 206 17.68 8.31 -19.16
N ILE A 207 18.43 9.40 -18.98
CA ILE A 207 18.82 9.86 -17.65
C ILE A 207 17.68 10.66 -17.05
N VAL A 208 17.20 10.21 -15.87
CA VAL A 208 16.18 10.91 -15.07
C VAL A 208 16.57 12.39 -14.97
N THR A 209 15.70 13.27 -15.42
CA THR A 209 15.96 14.71 -15.50
C THR A 209 14.74 15.47 -14.97
N ILE A 210 14.97 16.37 -14.02
CA ILE A 210 13.96 17.19 -13.36
C ILE A 210 14.34 18.66 -13.53
N ASP A 211 13.43 19.47 -14.06
CA ASP A 211 13.61 20.92 -14.19
C ASP A 211 12.81 21.66 -13.12
N ILE A 212 13.49 22.09 -12.05
CA ILE A 212 12.91 22.90 -10.97
C ILE A 212 13.03 24.38 -11.35
N MET A 213 11.91 25.10 -11.41
CA MET A 213 11.91 26.56 -11.58
C MET A 213 12.37 27.23 -10.26
N THR A 214 13.58 27.77 -10.25
CA THR A 214 14.13 28.51 -9.10
C THR A 214 13.50 29.90 -8.97
N GLU A 215 13.45 30.45 -7.75
CA GLU A 215 12.83 31.75 -7.46
C GLU A 215 13.45 32.89 -8.28
N ASP A 216 14.79 32.98 -8.35
CA ASP A 216 15.49 33.96 -9.20
C ASP A 216 15.02 33.90 -10.67
N LYS A 217 14.82 32.69 -11.19
CA LYS A 217 14.43 32.48 -12.59
C LYS A 217 12.94 32.77 -12.80
N ARG A 218 12.10 32.51 -11.80
CA ARG A 218 10.70 32.95 -11.77
C ARG A 218 10.62 34.48 -11.75
N GLN A 219 11.40 35.14 -10.89
CA GLN A 219 11.44 36.60 -10.79
C GLN A 219 11.92 37.24 -12.10
N GLN A 220 12.96 36.70 -12.74
CA GLN A 220 13.41 37.15 -14.06
C GLN A 220 12.32 37.04 -15.13
N ILE A 221 11.54 35.95 -15.14
CA ILE A 221 10.41 35.79 -16.08
C ILE A 221 9.32 36.81 -15.78
N ILE A 222 8.99 37.05 -14.49
CA ILE A 222 8.04 38.09 -14.08
C ILE A 222 8.52 39.47 -14.55
N ASP A 223 9.78 39.83 -14.29
CA ASP A 223 10.34 41.13 -14.69
C ASP A 223 10.38 41.30 -16.22
N GLU A 224 10.64 40.23 -16.99
CA GLU A 224 10.56 40.27 -18.46
C GLU A 224 9.11 40.47 -18.96
N ILE A 225 8.14 39.80 -18.35
CA ILE A 225 6.71 39.97 -18.65
C ILE A 225 6.28 41.41 -18.34
N LEU A 226 6.66 41.94 -17.17
CA LEU A 226 6.38 43.32 -16.78
C LEU A 226 7.00 44.33 -17.76
N LEU A 227 8.25 44.14 -18.17
CA LEU A 227 8.92 45.01 -19.16
C LEU A 227 8.22 44.96 -20.53
N ARG A 228 7.75 43.78 -20.97
CA ARG A 228 6.96 43.64 -22.21
C ARG A 228 5.60 44.35 -22.09
N LEU A 229 4.91 44.22 -20.96
CA LEU A 229 3.64 44.90 -20.70
C LEU A 229 3.81 46.44 -20.63
N GLN A 230 4.87 46.94 -19.99
CA GLN A 230 5.23 48.36 -20.01
C GLN A 230 5.53 48.85 -21.43
N THR A 231 6.23 48.04 -22.24
CA THR A 231 6.50 48.36 -23.65
C THR A 231 5.21 48.44 -24.48
N ILE A 232 4.25 47.54 -24.24
CA ILE A 232 2.92 47.57 -24.88
C ILE A 232 2.14 48.82 -24.45
N SER A 233 2.18 49.19 -23.16
CA SER A 233 1.56 50.43 -22.65
C SER A 233 2.13 51.69 -23.30
N ASN A 234 3.44 51.74 -23.52
CA ASN A 234 4.09 52.88 -24.17
C ASN A 234 3.80 52.95 -25.69
N LEU A 235 3.32 51.87 -26.31
CA LEU A 235 2.92 51.84 -27.72
C LEU A 235 1.46 52.28 -27.94
N THR A 236 0.59 52.26 -26.91
CA THR A 236 -0.80 52.69 -27.02
C THR A 236 -0.92 54.21 -26.89
N GLN A 237 -0.87 54.91 -28.04
CA GLN A 237 -0.94 56.38 -28.12
C GLN A 237 -2.32 56.98 -27.77
N THR A 238 -2.74 56.86 -26.51
CA THR A 238 -3.61 57.85 -25.84
C THR A 238 -3.14 57.99 -24.38
N VAL A 239 -2.96 59.24 -23.93
CA VAL A 239 -2.34 59.55 -22.62
C VAL A 239 -3.13 58.98 -21.45
N GLU A 240 -4.46 58.86 -21.59
CA GLU A 240 -5.37 58.27 -20.59
C GLU A 240 -5.13 56.76 -20.40
N PHE A 241 -5.00 56.01 -21.50
CA PHE A 241 -4.97 54.54 -21.47
C PHE A 241 -3.60 53.99 -21.07
N SER A 242 -2.53 54.65 -21.52
CA SER A 242 -1.14 54.35 -21.13
C SER A 242 -0.94 54.45 -19.61
N LYS A 243 -1.53 55.48 -18.98
CA LYS A 243 -1.40 55.66 -17.53
C LYS A 243 -2.15 54.58 -16.75
N GLN A 244 -3.42 54.32 -17.07
CA GLN A 244 -4.21 53.28 -16.40
C GLN A 244 -3.57 51.90 -16.53
N LEU A 245 -3.01 51.56 -17.70
CA LEU A 245 -2.31 50.30 -17.89
C LEU A 245 -0.98 50.25 -17.13
N SER A 246 -0.24 51.37 -17.05
CA SER A 246 0.99 51.45 -16.24
C SER A 246 0.72 51.27 -14.74
N ASP A 247 -0.32 51.93 -14.22
CA ASP A 247 -0.72 51.82 -12.82
C ASP A 247 -1.21 50.39 -12.50
N LEU A 248 -1.94 49.74 -13.42
CA LEU A 248 -2.37 48.34 -13.29
C LEU A 248 -1.18 47.36 -13.30
N ILE A 249 -0.20 47.57 -14.19
CA ILE A 249 1.04 46.76 -14.23
C ILE A 249 1.85 46.92 -12.94
N GLN A 250 1.92 48.14 -12.40
CA GLN A 250 2.60 48.41 -11.13
C GLN A 250 1.92 47.70 -9.96
N ASN A 251 0.59 47.78 -9.86
CA ASN A 251 -0.17 47.10 -8.80
C ASN A 251 -0.03 45.57 -8.89
N TYR A 252 -0.20 44.96 -10.07
CA TYR A 252 0.03 43.52 -10.25
C TYR A 252 1.50 43.12 -9.98
N SER A 253 2.45 44.01 -10.26
CA SER A 253 3.86 43.80 -9.90
C SER A 253 4.12 43.87 -8.40
N GLU A 254 3.30 44.59 -7.64
CA GLU A 254 3.40 44.66 -6.19
C GLU A 254 2.71 43.45 -5.54
N GLU A 255 1.55 43.01 -6.04
CA GLU A 255 0.91 41.75 -5.62
C GLU A 255 1.79 40.52 -5.90
N LEU A 256 2.31 40.36 -7.13
CA LEU A 256 3.20 39.24 -7.49
C LEU A 256 4.53 39.22 -6.71
N ARG A 257 4.98 40.37 -6.18
CA ARG A 257 6.16 40.45 -5.30
C ARG A 257 5.80 40.30 -3.81
N ALA A 258 4.56 40.54 -3.42
CA ALA A 258 4.07 40.34 -2.07
C ALA A 258 3.73 38.86 -1.75
N GLU A 259 3.45 38.04 -2.78
CA GLU A 259 3.35 36.57 -2.64
C GLU A 259 4.72 35.87 -2.46
N ILE A 260 5.83 36.62 -2.44
CA ILE A 260 7.16 36.13 -2.06
C ILE A 260 7.32 36.30 -0.55
N PRO A 261 7.70 35.26 0.23
CA PRO A 261 7.97 35.40 1.65
C PRO A 261 9.22 36.25 1.88
N VAL A 262 9.05 37.55 2.11
CA VAL A 262 10.14 38.42 2.53
C VAL A 262 10.41 38.20 4.02
N LYS A 263 11.50 37.47 4.27
CA LYS A 263 12.09 37.06 5.56
C LYS A 263 11.45 35.87 6.27
N GLU A 264 12.33 34.96 6.66
CA GLU A 264 12.24 34.28 7.94
C GLU A 264 12.23 35.34 9.04
N ASP A 265 11.11 35.53 9.73
CA ASP A 265 11.17 36.05 11.10
C ASP A 265 11.75 34.92 11.97
N GLU A 266 12.92 35.18 12.56
CA GLU A 266 13.46 34.36 13.64
C GLU A 266 12.47 34.38 14.81
N VAL A 267 11.59 33.38 14.87
CA VAL A 267 10.85 33.09 16.10
C VAL A 267 11.83 32.46 17.07
N GLU A 268 12.56 33.31 17.81
CA GLU A 268 13.26 32.90 19.02
C GLU A 268 12.26 32.21 19.96
N TRP A 269 12.33 30.88 20.02
CA TRP A 269 11.73 30.14 21.12
C TRP A 269 12.62 30.34 22.34
N ASP A 270 12.17 31.22 23.25
CA ASP A 270 12.81 31.44 24.54
C ASP A 270 12.94 30.12 25.31
N THR A 271 14.18 29.67 25.49
CA THR A 271 14.53 28.45 26.23
C THR A 271 14.89 28.74 27.70
N SER A 272 14.54 29.92 28.22
CA SER A 272 14.86 30.36 29.58
C SER A 272 13.61 30.67 30.44
N GLY A 273 13.07 29.62 31.06
CA GLY A 273 11.95 29.78 31.99
C GLY A 273 12.28 30.65 33.21
N ASN A 274 11.33 31.50 33.62
CA ASN A 274 11.28 32.08 34.97
C ASN A 274 9.83 32.32 35.42
N PHE A 275 9.43 31.62 36.48
CA PHE A 275 8.18 31.85 37.22
C PHE A 275 8.37 32.97 38.26
N VAL A 276 7.47 33.98 38.29
CA VAL A 276 7.06 34.77 39.49
C VAL A 276 5.65 35.35 39.16
N THR A 277 4.54 34.67 39.46
CA THR A 277 3.68 34.80 40.67
C THR A 277 3.19 36.22 41.03
N ASP A 278 1.89 36.45 40.89
CA ASP A 278 1.02 37.11 41.90
C ASP A 278 -0.46 36.87 41.53
N THR A 279 -1.14 35.86 42.09
CA THR A 279 -1.83 35.81 43.41
C THR A 279 -3.17 36.55 43.48
N ASN A 280 -4.27 35.79 43.30
CA ASN A 280 -5.51 35.73 44.12
C ASN A 280 -6.60 34.98 43.31
N THR A 281 -6.81 33.68 43.59
CA THR A 281 -7.89 33.12 44.47
C THR A 281 -9.30 33.33 43.89
N ILE A 282 -10.18 32.34 43.74
CA ILE A 282 -10.53 31.13 44.55
C ILE A 282 -10.94 30.00 43.54
N GLU A 283 -10.31 28.80 43.53
CA GLU A 283 -10.77 27.49 44.09
C GLU A 283 -12.17 27.03 43.61
N GLU A 284 -12.54 25.76 43.42
CA GLU A 284 -11.92 24.39 43.40
C GLU A 284 -12.99 23.50 42.69
N ASP A 285 -12.76 22.38 42.02
CA ASP A 285 -11.58 21.72 41.42
C ASP A 285 -12.10 20.70 40.35
N PHE A 286 -11.24 20.17 39.46
CA PHE A 286 -11.14 18.72 39.18
C PHE A 286 -9.95 18.40 38.27
N ILE A 287 -9.02 17.60 38.81
CA ILE A 287 -7.95 16.93 38.06
C ILE A 287 -8.55 15.86 37.12
N VAL A 288 -8.10 15.81 35.86
CA VAL A 288 -8.11 14.58 35.04
C VAL A 288 -6.79 14.46 34.30
N ASP A 289 -6.15 13.30 34.41
CA ASP A 289 -4.88 12.96 33.78
C ASP A 289 -4.91 13.04 32.25
N SER A 290 -3.77 13.38 31.64
CA SER A 290 -3.51 13.24 30.20
C SER A 290 -3.27 11.78 29.77
N ASN A 291 -4.02 10.84 30.34
CA ASN A 291 -3.99 9.40 30.07
C ASN A 291 -5.39 8.86 29.68
N ILE A 292 -6.28 9.73 29.16
CA ILE A 292 -7.59 9.33 28.64
C ILE A 292 -7.85 10.01 27.28
N PHE A 293 -7.38 9.35 26.23
CA PHE A 293 -8.11 9.25 24.96
C PHE A 293 -8.09 7.81 24.38
N GLU A 294 -7.64 6.84 25.17
CA GLU A 294 -8.21 5.49 25.15
C GLU A 294 -9.32 5.46 26.22
N GLU A 295 -10.48 4.88 25.89
CA GLU A 295 -11.66 4.67 26.77
C GLU A 295 -12.26 5.96 27.42
N THR A 296 -13.31 6.60 26.91
CA THR A 296 -14.59 5.98 26.51
C THR A 296 -15.48 6.92 25.68
N LYS A 297 -15.70 6.58 24.41
CA LYS A 297 -17.05 6.20 24.02
C LYS A 297 -17.09 4.68 24.17
N ASN A 298 -17.97 4.14 25.01
CA ASN A 298 -18.34 2.74 24.89
C ASN A 298 -19.16 2.63 23.60
N SER A 299 -18.50 2.42 22.46
CA SER A 299 -19.20 1.82 21.34
C SER A 299 -19.68 0.45 21.82
N SER A 300 -20.97 0.20 21.76
CA SER A 300 -21.56 -1.08 22.18
C SER A 300 -21.12 -2.24 21.27
N MET A 301 -20.49 -1.93 20.13
CA MET A 301 -19.77 -2.86 19.26
C MET A 301 -18.58 -3.51 19.96
N LYS A 302 -18.80 -4.73 20.42
CA LYS A 302 -17.72 -5.66 20.75
C LYS A 302 -17.30 -6.41 19.50
N ILE A 303 -16.11 -6.09 18.98
CA ILE A 303 -15.46 -6.77 17.84
C ILE A 303 -14.26 -7.63 18.28
N GLU A 304 -14.28 -8.10 19.55
CA GLU A 304 -13.23 -8.93 20.17
C GLU A 304 -12.96 -10.26 19.44
N ILE A 305 -13.94 -10.78 18.69
CA ILE A 305 -13.83 -12.00 17.88
C ILE A 305 -13.88 -11.61 16.40
N PRO A 306 -12.92 -12.04 15.55
CA PRO A 306 -12.92 -11.75 14.12
C PRO A 306 -14.22 -12.18 13.43
N TYR A 307 -14.68 -11.40 12.43
CA TYR A 307 -15.97 -11.62 11.77
C TYR A 307 -16.19 -13.05 11.27
N TYR A 308 -15.17 -13.71 10.71
CA TYR A 308 -15.28 -15.08 10.20
C TYR A 308 -15.18 -16.17 11.27
N GLU A 309 -14.74 -15.83 12.48
CA GLU A 309 -14.60 -16.77 13.61
C GLU A 309 -15.83 -16.74 14.54
N ASP A 310 -16.57 -15.63 14.58
CA ASP A 310 -17.74 -15.48 15.46
C ASP A 310 -19.00 -16.22 14.95
N ASN A 311 -19.08 -17.53 15.18
CA ASN A 311 -20.29 -18.31 14.88
C ASN A 311 -21.44 -18.11 15.88
N THR A 312 -21.36 -17.14 16.80
CA THR A 312 -22.45 -16.85 17.75
C THR A 312 -23.50 -15.89 17.19
N ARG A 313 -23.16 -15.15 16.12
CA ARG A 313 -24.00 -14.09 15.52
C ARG A 313 -24.51 -14.44 14.12
N ILE A 314 -25.75 -14.03 13.83
CA ILE A 314 -26.40 -14.22 12.52
C ILE A 314 -25.88 -13.18 11.51
N SER A 315 -25.47 -13.65 10.33
CA SER A 315 -25.06 -12.82 9.19
C SER A 315 -26.08 -12.87 8.04
N ASN A 316 -25.93 -11.99 7.05
CA ASN A 316 -26.72 -12.08 5.80
C ASN A 316 -26.62 -13.46 5.13
N SER A 317 -25.47 -14.13 5.20
CA SER A 317 -25.31 -15.50 4.69
C SER A 317 -26.13 -16.51 5.50
N ALA A 318 -26.18 -16.36 6.83
CA ALA A 318 -26.97 -17.21 7.72
C ALA A 318 -28.48 -17.10 7.47
N ILE A 319 -29.00 -15.90 7.22
CA ILE A 319 -30.39 -15.67 6.75
C ILE A 319 -30.63 -16.43 5.43
N GLY A 320 -29.68 -16.37 4.49
CA GLY A 320 -29.78 -17.08 3.21
C GLY A 320 -29.73 -18.60 3.34
N TRP A 321 -28.96 -19.14 4.30
CA TRP A 321 -28.93 -20.56 4.63
C TRP A 321 -30.26 -21.02 5.22
N PHE A 322 -30.83 -20.26 6.14
CA PHE A 322 -32.15 -20.54 6.72
C PHE A 322 -33.23 -20.62 5.64
N LEU A 323 -33.34 -19.58 4.81
CA LEU A 323 -34.37 -19.49 3.76
C LEU A 323 -34.21 -20.55 2.66
N LYS A 324 -32.98 -20.84 2.21
CA LYS A 324 -32.76 -21.76 1.08
C LYS A 324 -32.54 -23.22 1.48
N LYS A 325 -32.23 -23.52 2.75
CA LYS A 325 -31.84 -24.87 3.22
C LYS A 325 -32.42 -25.27 4.59
N GLY A 326 -33.18 -24.40 5.25
CA GLY A 326 -33.90 -24.69 6.49
C GLY A 326 -33.08 -24.55 7.79
N PRO A 327 -33.76 -24.66 8.95
CA PRO A 327 -33.16 -24.47 10.27
C PRO A 327 -32.03 -25.45 10.58
N ARG A 328 -32.19 -26.75 10.23
CA ARG A 328 -31.19 -27.79 10.50
C ARG A 328 -29.85 -27.44 9.85
N TYR A 329 -29.88 -27.02 8.58
CA TYR A 329 -28.68 -26.62 7.87
C TYR A 329 -28.04 -25.36 8.46
N LEU A 330 -28.81 -24.34 8.86
CA LEU A 330 -28.26 -23.19 9.59
C LEU A 330 -27.57 -23.65 10.88
N LYS A 331 -28.20 -24.53 11.67
CA LYS A 331 -27.61 -25.03 12.91
C LYS A 331 -26.30 -25.76 12.68
N ASP A 332 -26.22 -26.60 11.66
CA ASP A 332 -25.02 -27.38 11.37
C ASP A 332 -23.88 -26.52 10.78
N MET A 333 -24.20 -25.42 10.08
CA MET A 333 -23.22 -24.38 9.73
C MET A 333 -22.68 -23.65 10.97
N LEU A 334 -23.55 -23.23 11.90
CA LEU A 334 -23.14 -22.53 13.13
C LEU A 334 -22.34 -23.43 14.09
N ASP A 335 -22.65 -24.73 14.12
CA ASP A 335 -21.91 -25.74 14.89
C ASP A 335 -20.59 -26.18 14.21
N GLY A 336 -20.27 -25.68 13.01
CA GLY A 336 -19.06 -26.07 12.25
C GLY A 336 -19.07 -27.51 11.73
N LYS A 337 -20.25 -28.12 11.53
CA LYS A 337 -20.42 -29.47 10.97
C LYS A 337 -20.52 -29.49 9.45
N GLU A 338 -20.96 -28.38 8.87
CA GLU A 338 -21.06 -28.16 7.43
C GLU A 338 -20.07 -27.07 6.99
N GLU A 339 -19.43 -27.27 5.84
CA GLU A 339 -18.56 -26.25 5.23
C GLU A 339 -19.35 -25.39 4.23
N GLY A 340 -18.98 -24.12 4.14
CA GLY A 340 -19.53 -23.21 3.14
C GLY A 340 -19.15 -23.59 1.71
N ILE A 341 -19.77 -22.93 0.72
CA ILE A 341 -19.39 -23.11 -0.68
C ILE A 341 -17.93 -22.68 -0.85
N SER A 342 -17.08 -23.60 -1.31
CA SER A 342 -15.68 -23.34 -1.64
C SER A 342 -15.43 -23.53 -3.14
N GLY A 343 -14.49 -22.78 -3.71
CA GLY A 343 -14.16 -22.88 -5.13
C GLY A 343 -13.26 -21.75 -5.64
N LYS A 344 -12.47 -22.05 -6.67
CA LYS A 344 -11.45 -21.13 -7.23
C LYS A 344 -11.98 -19.77 -7.68
N TYR A 345 -13.26 -19.68 -8.02
CA TYR A 345 -13.90 -18.41 -8.40
C TYR A 345 -14.14 -17.50 -7.18
N LEU A 346 -14.36 -18.08 -5.99
CA LEU A 346 -14.46 -17.35 -4.73
C LEU A 346 -13.07 -16.87 -4.27
N ASP A 347 -12.05 -17.74 -4.32
CA ASP A 347 -10.65 -17.33 -4.03
C ASP A 347 -10.23 -16.12 -4.88
N LYS A 348 -10.60 -16.13 -6.16
CA LYS A 348 -10.33 -15.04 -7.10
C LYS A 348 -11.12 -13.77 -6.76
N GLY A 349 -12.37 -13.90 -6.31
CA GLY A 349 -13.19 -12.81 -5.82
C GLY A 349 -12.56 -12.14 -4.59
N THR A 350 -12.25 -12.93 -3.55
CA THR A 350 -11.58 -12.46 -2.32
C THR A 350 -10.27 -11.75 -2.62
N MET A 351 -9.44 -12.28 -3.53
CA MET A 351 -8.19 -11.64 -3.97
C MET A 351 -8.45 -10.27 -4.60
N ILE A 352 -9.49 -10.12 -5.42
CA ILE A 352 -9.87 -8.84 -6.05
C ILE A 352 -10.38 -7.84 -5.01
N HIS A 353 -11.23 -8.28 -4.05
CA HIS A 353 -11.73 -7.41 -2.98
C HIS A 353 -10.60 -6.87 -2.12
N MET A 354 -9.75 -7.76 -1.59
CA MET A 354 -8.63 -7.39 -0.72
C MET A 354 -7.64 -6.46 -1.44
N TYR A 355 -7.33 -6.71 -2.72
CA TYR A 355 -6.44 -5.83 -3.50
C TYR A 355 -6.98 -4.40 -3.68
N LEU A 356 -8.31 -4.22 -3.68
CA LEU A 356 -8.97 -2.92 -3.90
C LEU A 356 -9.30 -2.19 -2.59
N LEU A 357 -9.62 -2.92 -1.52
CA LEU A 357 -10.14 -2.37 -0.27
C LEU A 357 -9.13 -2.45 0.89
N GLN A 358 -8.22 -3.42 0.86
CA GLN A 358 -7.20 -3.64 1.89
C GLN A 358 -5.81 -3.83 1.23
N PRO A 359 -5.31 -2.86 0.45
CA PRO A 359 -4.06 -3.01 -0.29
C PRO A 359 -2.85 -3.26 0.62
N ASP A 360 -2.92 -2.79 1.88
CA ASP A 360 -1.88 -2.96 2.89
C ASP A 360 -1.84 -4.42 3.40
N GLU A 361 -3.01 -5.02 3.71
CA GLU A 361 -3.13 -6.42 4.13
C GLU A 361 -2.96 -7.43 2.99
N PHE A 362 -3.13 -7.00 1.74
CA PHE A 362 -3.05 -7.87 0.56
C PHE A 362 -1.72 -8.64 0.52
N TRP A 363 -0.60 -7.96 0.78
CA TRP A 363 0.72 -8.59 0.75
C TRP A 363 1.05 -9.42 1.98
N ASP A 364 0.25 -9.35 3.04
CA ASP A 364 0.32 -10.28 4.16
C ASP A 364 -0.40 -11.61 3.89
N ASN A 365 -1.38 -11.59 3.00
CA ASN A 365 -2.16 -12.77 2.60
C ASN A 365 -1.66 -13.41 1.29
N TYR A 366 -1.07 -12.64 0.39
CA TYR A 366 -0.66 -13.08 -0.95
C TYR A 366 0.83 -12.84 -1.22
N GLU A 367 1.43 -13.68 -2.06
CA GLU A 367 2.78 -13.47 -2.58
C GLU A 367 2.93 -13.92 -4.03
N VAL A 368 3.93 -13.36 -4.71
CA VAL A 368 4.30 -13.72 -6.08
C VAL A 368 5.67 -14.38 -6.03
N LEU A 369 5.79 -15.57 -6.59
CA LEU A 369 7.08 -16.24 -6.75
C LEU A 369 7.67 -15.85 -8.11
N ASP A 370 8.85 -15.23 -8.08
CA ASP A 370 9.62 -14.76 -9.24
C ASP A 370 10.43 -15.88 -9.93
N PHE A 371 10.66 -16.99 -9.21
CA PHE A 371 11.30 -18.21 -9.71
C PHE A 371 10.30 -19.24 -10.30
N VAL A 372 10.83 -20.32 -10.88
CA VAL A 372 10.01 -21.34 -11.56
C VAL A 372 9.30 -22.25 -10.56
N VAL A 373 7.96 -22.29 -10.62
CA VAL A 373 7.09 -23.13 -9.77
C VAL A 373 6.52 -24.32 -10.57
N PRO A 374 6.40 -25.53 -9.97
CA PRO A 374 5.75 -26.68 -10.61
C PRO A 374 4.29 -26.41 -11.04
N LYS A 375 4.04 -26.44 -12.35
CA LYS A 375 2.68 -26.30 -12.92
C LYS A 375 1.88 -27.61 -12.92
N VAL A 376 2.56 -28.75 -12.78
CA VAL A 376 1.96 -30.09 -12.78
C VAL A 376 1.81 -30.57 -11.34
N ASN A 377 0.60 -31.00 -10.95
CA ASN A 377 0.31 -31.41 -9.57
C ASN A 377 1.29 -32.45 -9.04
N GLN A 378 1.64 -33.48 -9.81
CA GLN A 378 2.60 -34.51 -9.38
C GLN A 378 4.00 -33.94 -9.11
N GLN A 379 4.47 -32.97 -9.89
CA GLN A 379 5.74 -32.29 -9.63
C GLN A 379 5.67 -31.47 -8.33
N LYS A 380 4.55 -30.78 -8.10
CA LYS A 380 4.30 -30.02 -6.86
C LYS A 380 4.26 -30.92 -5.63
N THR A 381 3.53 -32.04 -5.70
CA THR A 381 3.47 -33.06 -4.65
C THR A 381 4.84 -33.64 -4.36
N LEU A 382 5.65 -33.99 -5.37
CA LEU A 382 7.02 -34.46 -5.17
C LEU A 382 7.86 -33.44 -4.39
N CYS A 383 7.77 -32.16 -4.74
CA CYS A 383 8.53 -31.10 -4.07
C CYS A 383 8.13 -30.96 -2.58
N ILE A 384 6.82 -30.93 -2.30
CA ILE A 384 6.27 -30.81 -0.94
C ILE A 384 6.64 -32.04 -0.10
N GLU A 385 6.40 -33.25 -0.61
CA GLU A 385 6.73 -34.49 0.07
C GLU A 385 8.23 -34.62 0.34
N TYR A 386 9.09 -34.21 -0.60
CA TYR A 386 10.53 -34.25 -0.40
C TYR A 386 10.99 -33.31 0.72
N VAL A 387 10.43 -32.10 0.83
CA VAL A 387 10.73 -31.19 1.93
C VAL A 387 10.21 -31.73 3.27
N GLN A 388 9.00 -32.29 3.31
CA GLN A 388 8.47 -32.93 4.51
C GLN A 388 9.31 -34.14 4.95
N GLU A 389 9.75 -34.97 4.02
CA GLU A 389 10.60 -36.14 4.30
C GLU A 389 12.00 -35.73 4.78
N LEU A 390 12.57 -34.61 4.29
CA LEU A 390 13.80 -34.02 4.84
C LEU A 390 13.63 -33.52 6.28
N VAL A 391 12.46 -33.03 6.66
CA VAL A 391 12.15 -32.58 8.03
C VAL A 391 11.92 -33.77 8.97
N VAL A 392 11.19 -34.79 8.52
CA VAL A 392 10.84 -35.97 9.34
C VAL A 392 12.02 -36.95 9.47
N ASN A 393 12.84 -37.10 8.43
CA ASN A 393 13.93 -38.08 8.36
C ASN A 393 15.30 -37.42 8.04
N PRO A 394 15.78 -36.46 8.85
CA PRO A 394 16.92 -35.58 8.51
C PRO A 394 18.30 -36.28 8.45
N LEU A 395 18.39 -37.55 8.84
CA LEU A 395 19.62 -38.36 8.82
C LEU A 395 19.58 -39.50 7.79
N GLU A 396 18.48 -39.65 7.05
CA GLU A 396 18.33 -40.70 6.05
C GLU A 396 18.97 -40.30 4.72
N ASP A 397 19.38 -41.30 3.94
CA ASP A 397 20.00 -41.09 2.64
C ASP A 397 19.10 -40.32 1.67
N THR A 398 19.67 -39.31 1.00
CA THR A 398 18.92 -38.38 0.13
C THR A 398 18.25 -39.09 -1.04
N ASP A 399 18.87 -40.13 -1.61
CA ASP A 399 18.31 -40.85 -2.74
C ASP A 399 17.10 -41.71 -2.32
N LYS A 400 17.12 -42.28 -1.11
CA LYS A 400 15.92 -42.92 -0.53
C LYS A 400 14.80 -41.92 -0.29
N LEU A 401 15.08 -40.73 0.23
CA LEU A 401 14.07 -39.70 0.48
C LEU A 401 13.43 -39.22 -0.82
N LEU A 402 14.22 -39.00 -1.87
CA LEU A 402 13.74 -38.69 -3.22
C LEU A 402 12.86 -39.81 -3.77
N LEU A 403 13.30 -41.07 -3.69
CA LEU A 403 12.54 -42.22 -4.18
C LEU A 403 11.22 -42.40 -3.42
N LYS A 404 11.21 -42.23 -2.10
CA LYS A 404 10.00 -42.28 -1.26
C LYS A 404 9.00 -41.19 -1.66
N SER A 405 9.48 -39.95 -1.82
CA SER A 405 8.67 -38.79 -2.20
C SER A 405 8.10 -38.94 -3.62
N TYR A 406 8.90 -39.44 -4.55
CA TYR A 406 8.46 -39.72 -5.92
C TYR A 406 7.38 -40.81 -5.96
N ASN A 407 7.52 -41.89 -5.19
CA ASN A 407 6.49 -42.96 -5.13
C ASN A 407 5.17 -42.49 -4.49
N LYS A 408 5.16 -41.43 -3.64
CA LYS A 408 3.92 -40.78 -3.19
C LYS A 408 3.28 -39.92 -4.29
N ALA A 409 4.11 -39.17 -5.03
CA ALA A 409 3.65 -38.22 -6.04
C ALA A 409 3.26 -38.85 -7.40
N TYR A 410 3.85 -40.01 -7.74
CA TYR A 410 3.69 -40.67 -9.03
C TYR A 410 3.36 -42.16 -8.87
N SER A 411 2.23 -42.58 -9.43
CA SER A 411 1.91 -44.02 -9.61
C SER A 411 2.39 -44.48 -10.99
N ASN A 412 3.51 -45.22 -11.04
CA ASN A 412 4.03 -45.83 -12.26
C ASN A 412 4.90 -47.08 -11.99
N SER A 413 5.14 -47.86 -13.05
CA SER A 413 5.92 -49.11 -13.03
C SER A 413 7.39 -48.96 -13.47
N LYS A 414 7.98 -47.75 -13.36
CA LYS A 414 9.40 -47.53 -13.70
C LYS A 414 10.31 -48.24 -12.70
N SER A 415 11.54 -48.54 -13.09
CA SER A 415 12.60 -48.97 -12.16
C SER A 415 12.97 -47.84 -11.21
N ASP A 416 13.43 -48.18 -10.01
CA ASP A 416 13.74 -47.19 -8.98
C ASP A 416 14.91 -46.27 -9.40
N ASP A 417 15.92 -46.77 -10.12
CA ASP A 417 16.98 -45.96 -10.73
C ASP A 417 16.40 -44.84 -11.62
N LYS A 418 15.39 -45.15 -12.42
CA LYS A 418 14.77 -44.20 -13.36
C LYS A 418 13.83 -43.22 -12.65
N LYS A 419 13.12 -43.67 -11.60
CA LYS A 419 12.36 -42.76 -10.72
C LYS A 419 13.29 -41.77 -10.03
N LEU A 420 14.45 -42.24 -9.58
CA LEU A 420 15.45 -41.42 -8.90
C LEU A 420 16.10 -40.40 -9.85
N GLU A 421 16.44 -40.79 -11.07
CA GLU A 421 16.92 -39.89 -12.13
C GLU A 421 15.90 -38.76 -12.41
N GLU A 422 14.64 -39.12 -12.64
CA GLU A 422 13.57 -38.14 -12.87
C GLU A 422 13.30 -37.27 -11.62
N ALA A 423 13.34 -37.85 -10.42
CA ALA A 423 13.18 -37.10 -9.17
C ALA A 423 14.28 -36.05 -8.99
N LYS A 424 15.55 -36.43 -9.22
CA LYS A 424 16.70 -35.52 -9.16
C LYS A 424 16.54 -34.37 -10.15
N GLN A 425 16.22 -34.68 -11.41
CA GLN A 425 16.01 -33.67 -12.45
C GLN A 425 14.88 -32.69 -12.09
N ILE A 426 13.75 -33.18 -11.54
CA ILE A 426 12.64 -32.34 -11.12
C ILE A 426 13.04 -31.43 -9.94
N ILE A 427 13.70 -31.98 -8.91
CA ILE A 427 14.14 -31.23 -7.73
C ILE A 427 15.22 -30.20 -8.07
N GLU A 428 16.13 -30.50 -8.99
CA GLU A 428 17.12 -29.55 -9.54
C GLU A 428 16.44 -28.43 -10.34
N THR A 429 15.46 -28.77 -11.20
CA THR A 429 14.68 -27.79 -11.98
C THR A 429 13.90 -26.81 -11.09
N PHE A 430 13.47 -27.25 -9.91
CA PHE A 430 12.67 -26.46 -8.97
C PHE A 430 13.42 -26.15 -7.66
N ALA A 431 14.76 -26.05 -7.71
CA ALA A 431 15.60 -25.88 -6.52
C ALA A 431 15.22 -24.65 -5.67
N GLU A 432 14.84 -23.54 -6.31
CA GLU A 432 14.38 -22.32 -5.63
C GLU A 432 13.04 -22.53 -4.92
N TYR A 433 12.09 -23.24 -5.55
CA TYR A 433 10.84 -23.64 -4.91
C TYR A 433 11.05 -24.61 -3.73
N ILE A 434 12.08 -25.46 -3.79
CA ILE A 434 12.49 -26.31 -2.67
C ILE A 434 13.14 -25.51 -1.53
N VAL A 435 13.84 -24.42 -1.82
CA VAL A 435 14.33 -23.49 -0.80
C VAL A 435 13.17 -22.74 -0.16
N TYR A 436 12.24 -22.21 -0.95
CA TYR A 436 11.01 -21.56 -0.48
C TYR A 436 10.20 -22.47 0.46
N LEU A 437 9.87 -23.70 0.04
CA LEU A 437 9.13 -24.67 0.85
C LEU A 437 9.82 -25.05 2.18
N LYS A 438 11.15 -24.87 2.30
CA LYS A 438 11.90 -25.09 3.54
C LYS A 438 11.91 -23.87 4.47
N LEU A 439 11.64 -22.68 3.93
CA LEU A 439 11.64 -21.42 4.65
C LEU A 439 10.23 -20.98 5.08
N GLU A 440 9.18 -21.45 4.39
CA GLU A 440 7.79 -21.15 4.73
C GLU A 440 7.46 -21.48 6.19
N LYS A 441 7.05 -20.44 6.92
CA LYS A 441 6.40 -20.53 8.24
C LYS A 441 5.02 -19.84 8.28
N ASN A 442 4.63 -19.16 7.20
CA ASN A 442 3.43 -18.34 7.11
C ASN A 442 2.56 -18.85 5.95
N ASN A 443 1.25 -18.95 6.14
CA ASN A 443 0.31 -19.53 5.17
C ASN A 443 -0.09 -18.55 4.03
N LYS A 444 0.87 -17.93 3.33
CA LYS A 444 0.56 -17.00 2.24
C LYS A 444 0.05 -17.74 1.00
N LYS A 445 -0.95 -17.17 0.30
CA LYS A 445 -1.46 -17.72 -0.96
C LYS A 445 -0.58 -17.24 -2.13
N VAL A 446 0.17 -18.16 -2.72
CA VAL A 446 0.93 -17.91 -3.96
C VAL A 446 -0.03 -17.59 -5.12
N ILE A 447 0.19 -16.44 -5.75
CA ILE A 447 -0.52 -15.97 -6.95
C ILE A 447 0.44 -15.77 -8.11
N SER A 448 -0.08 -15.79 -9.34
CA SER A 448 0.76 -15.68 -10.54
C SER A 448 0.93 -14.24 -11.02
N PHE A 449 1.96 -13.99 -11.83
CA PHE A 449 2.10 -12.72 -12.56
C PHE A 449 0.88 -12.38 -13.43
N ALA A 450 0.13 -13.38 -13.91
CA ALA A 450 -1.12 -13.15 -14.64
C ALA A 450 -2.23 -12.62 -13.72
N ASP A 451 -2.29 -13.10 -12.48
CA ASP A 451 -3.23 -12.60 -11.46
C ASP A 451 -2.89 -11.15 -11.10
N ILE A 452 -1.61 -10.82 -10.87
CA ILE A 452 -1.18 -9.42 -10.65
C ILE A 452 -1.49 -8.51 -11.84
N THR A 453 -1.26 -8.99 -13.07
CA THR A 453 -1.56 -8.21 -14.28
C THR A 453 -3.06 -7.93 -14.38
N MET A 454 -3.89 -8.92 -14.09
CA MET A 454 -5.34 -8.78 -14.02
C MET A 454 -5.78 -7.81 -12.91
N LEU A 455 -5.20 -7.89 -11.71
CA LEU A 455 -5.51 -6.98 -10.60
C LEU A 455 -5.19 -5.53 -10.94
N LYS A 456 -4.04 -5.27 -11.58
CA LYS A 456 -3.68 -3.95 -12.10
C LYS A 456 -4.68 -3.45 -13.15
N HIS A 457 -5.08 -4.31 -14.09
CA HIS A 457 -6.06 -3.98 -15.12
C HIS A 457 -7.48 -3.73 -14.55
N ILE A 458 -7.89 -4.45 -13.50
CA ILE A 458 -9.13 -4.18 -12.76
C ILE A 458 -9.08 -2.80 -12.11
N LYS A 459 -7.96 -2.45 -11.46
CA LYS A 459 -7.75 -1.13 -10.84
C LYS A 459 -7.80 -0.01 -11.88
N GLU A 460 -7.12 -0.16 -13.01
CA GLU A 460 -7.17 0.78 -14.14
C GLU A 460 -8.62 0.94 -14.69
N ASN A 461 -9.37 -0.15 -14.85
CA ASN A 461 -10.77 -0.09 -15.27
C ASN A 461 -11.68 0.62 -14.25
N ILE A 462 -11.40 0.50 -12.95
CA ILE A 462 -12.09 1.22 -11.87
C ILE A 462 -11.78 2.72 -11.95
N GLU A 463 -10.50 3.08 -12.05
CA GLU A 463 -10.01 4.47 -12.11
C GLU A 463 -10.57 5.19 -13.35
N ASN A 464 -10.66 4.51 -14.49
CA ASN A 464 -11.28 5.02 -15.71
C ASN A 464 -12.82 5.10 -15.64
N HIS A 465 -13.48 4.30 -14.79
CA HIS A 465 -14.94 4.28 -14.68
C HIS A 465 -15.46 5.36 -13.72
N LYS A 466 -15.95 6.49 -14.28
CA LYS A 466 -16.47 7.69 -13.58
C LYS A 466 -17.02 7.47 -12.15
N LYS A 467 -18.09 6.68 -11.97
CA LYS A 467 -18.71 6.48 -10.63
C LYS A 467 -17.96 5.47 -9.76
N ALA A 468 -17.25 4.50 -10.33
CA ALA A 468 -16.50 3.50 -9.53
C ALA A 468 -15.28 4.15 -8.87
N ASN A 469 -14.55 4.98 -9.64
CA ASN A 469 -13.48 5.82 -9.12
C ASN A 469 -13.96 6.74 -7.98
N GLU A 470 -15.09 7.45 -8.18
CA GLU A 470 -15.70 8.33 -7.16
C GLU A 470 -16.06 7.59 -5.84
N LEU A 471 -16.58 6.36 -5.97
CA LEU A 471 -16.98 5.53 -4.83
C LEU A 471 -15.78 4.95 -4.07
N LEU A 472 -14.77 4.44 -4.80
CA LEU A 472 -13.61 3.77 -4.19
C LEU A 472 -12.50 4.74 -3.76
N THR A 473 -12.43 5.95 -4.32
CA THR A 473 -11.49 6.98 -3.87
C THR A 473 -11.88 7.55 -2.49
N ASN A 474 -10.90 7.59 -1.58
CA ASN A 474 -11.00 8.30 -0.30
C ASN A 474 -11.06 9.81 -0.54
N GLN A 475 -11.99 10.51 0.10
CA GLN A 475 -12.16 11.95 -0.04
C GLN A 475 -11.80 12.65 1.28
N PRO A 476 -10.94 13.69 1.26
CA PRO A 476 -10.60 14.43 2.48
C PRO A 476 -11.84 14.97 3.20
N GLY A 477 -11.95 14.68 4.50
CA GLY A 477 -13.09 15.10 5.32
C GLY A 477 -14.31 14.18 5.29
N LEU A 478 -14.28 13.07 4.54
CA LEU A 478 -15.25 11.97 4.67
C LEU A 478 -14.62 10.81 5.44
N GLU A 479 -15.39 10.24 6.37
CA GLU A 479 -15.06 8.95 6.95
C GLU A 479 -15.24 7.87 5.88
N CYS A 480 -14.23 7.04 5.66
CA CYS A 480 -14.20 6.04 4.60
C CYS A 480 -13.72 4.70 5.19
N ASN A 481 -14.67 3.86 5.58
CA ASN A 481 -14.39 2.55 6.18
C ASN A 481 -14.42 1.47 5.11
N ASN A 482 -13.39 0.61 5.08
CA ASN A 482 -13.34 -0.62 4.28
C ASN A 482 -13.47 -1.82 5.21
N GLU A 483 -14.08 -2.92 4.75
CA GLU A 483 -14.38 -4.11 5.57
C GLU A 483 -15.00 -3.74 6.93
N PHE A 484 -16.02 -2.87 6.89
CA PHE A 484 -16.59 -2.26 8.08
C PHE A 484 -17.41 -3.27 8.88
N HIS A 485 -16.80 -3.80 9.93
CA HIS A 485 -17.38 -4.82 10.81
C HIS A 485 -18.32 -4.18 11.83
N ILE A 486 -19.62 -4.44 11.68
CA ILE A 486 -20.67 -4.04 12.62
C ILE A 486 -21.24 -5.30 13.29
N ASN A 487 -21.02 -5.44 14.60
CA ASN A 487 -21.75 -6.38 15.45
C ASN A 487 -22.94 -5.65 16.07
N TRP A 488 -24.17 -6.08 15.74
CA TRP A 488 -25.41 -5.36 16.06
C TRP A 488 -26.49 -6.28 16.65
N GLU A 489 -27.50 -5.71 17.29
CA GLU A 489 -28.57 -6.47 17.96
C GLU A 489 -29.94 -6.19 17.30
N TYR A 490 -30.63 -7.23 16.83
CA TYR A 490 -31.99 -7.09 16.34
C TYR A 490 -32.99 -7.18 17.51
N GLU A 491 -33.17 -6.05 18.19
CA GLU A 491 -33.94 -5.89 19.44
C GLU A 491 -35.33 -6.55 19.40
N LYS A 492 -36.03 -6.49 18.25
CA LYS A 492 -37.40 -7.02 18.09
C LYS A 492 -37.52 -8.54 18.29
N ALA A 493 -36.47 -9.30 17.96
CA ALA A 493 -36.44 -10.75 18.13
C ALA A 493 -35.35 -11.20 19.13
N ASN A 494 -34.60 -10.25 19.73
CA ASN A 494 -33.46 -10.51 20.59
C ASN A 494 -32.42 -11.46 19.93
N VAL A 495 -32.05 -11.16 18.68
CA VAL A 495 -31.06 -11.93 17.91
C VAL A 495 -29.82 -11.09 17.64
N SER A 496 -28.68 -11.58 18.12
CA SER A 496 -27.37 -10.98 17.86
C SER A 496 -26.93 -11.24 16.43
N CYS A 497 -26.60 -10.16 15.73
CA CYS A 497 -26.26 -10.15 14.31
C CYS A 497 -24.86 -9.60 14.08
N LYS A 498 -24.28 -9.92 12.92
CA LYS A 498 -22.99 -9.41 12.45
C LYS A 498 -23.06 -9.07 10.97
N SER A 499 -22.39 -8.00 10.57
CA SER A 499 -22.24 -7.57 9.18
C SER A 499 -20.82 -7.12 8.92
N LEU A 500 -20.30 -7.41 7.72
CA LEU A 500 -19.03 -6.92 7.22
C LEU A 500 -19.32 -6.24 5.89
N LEU A 501 -19.22 -4.91 5.87
CA LEU A 501 -19.59 -4.09 4.72
C LEU A 501 -18.32 -3.74 3.95
N ASP A 502 -18.19 -4.22 2.71
CA ASP A 502 -17.02 -4.01 1.84
C ASP A 502 -16.49 -2.57 1.92
N ARG A 503 -17.37 -1.56 1.73
CA ARG A 503 -17.03 -0.15 1.97
C ARG A 503 -18.22 0.72 2.34
N VAL A 504 -18.01 1.64 3.27
CA VAL A 504 -18.97 2.68 3.66
C VAL A 504 -18.28 4.04 3.69
N LYS A 505 -18.92 5.05 3.10
CA LYS A 505 -18.50 6.46 3.23
C LYS A 505 -19.56 7.23 4.04
N ILE A 506 -19.13 7.94 5.07
CA ILE A 506 -20.00 8.76 5.93
C ILE A 506 -19.57 10.22 5.82
N ASP A 507 -20.53 11.07 5.45
CA ASP A 507 -20.39 12.50 5.22
C ASP A 507 -21.30 13.23 6.22
N HIS A 508 -20.83 13.40 7.46
CA HIS A 508 -21.58 14.10 8.52
C HIS A 508 -21.88 15.57 8.17
N CYS A 509 -21.03 16.21 7.37
CA CYS A 509 -21.18 17.61 6.97
C CYS A 509 -22.36 17.82 6.02
N ASN A 510 -22.50 16.96 4.99
CA ASN A 510 -23.60 17.01 4.04
C ASN A 510 -24.76 16.06 4.40
N ARG A 511 -24.65 15.35 5.53
CA ARG A 511 -25.61 14.33 5.99
C ARG A 511 -25.89 13.28 4.93
N ARG A 512 -24.85 12.57 4.50
CA ARG A 512 -24.97 11.51 3.49
C ARG A 512 -24.20 10.27 3.88
N ILE A 513 -24.77 9.11 3.54
CA ILE A 513 -24.15 7.79 3.71
C ILE A 513 -24.05 7.15 2.33
N THR A 514 -22.93 6.52 2.01
CA THR A 514 -22.76 5.78 0.75
C THR A 514 -22.28 4.37 1.04
N LEU A 515 -23.19 3.40 0.94
CA LEU A 515 -22.92 1.98 1.04
C LEU A 515 -22.43 1.45 -0.32
N ILE A 516 -21.29 0.79 -0.32
CA ILE A 516 -20.64 0.26 -1.52
C ILE A 516 -20.31 -1.21 -1.26
N ASP A 517 -20.75 -2.08 -2.17
CA ASP A 517 -20.52 -3.51 -2.13
C ASP A 517 -19.83 -3.94 -3.45
N LEU A 518 -18.76 -4.73 -3.37
CA LEU A 518 -18.07 -5.26 -4.54
C LEU A 518 -18.64 -6.64 -4.89
N LYS A 519 -18.76 -6.94 -6.18
CA LYS A 519 -19.11 -8.29 -6.65
C LYS A 519 -18.31 -8.67 -7.89
N THR A 520 -17.71 -9.85 -7.89
CA THR A 520 -17.12 -10.44 -9.10
C THR A 520 -18.11 -11.35 -9.81
N THR A 521 -18.32 -11.15 -11.11
CA THR A 521 -19.23 -11.97 -11.94
C THR A 521 -18.53 -12.47 -13.21
N ALA A 522 -19.05 -13.51 -13.86
CA ALA A 522 -18.62 -13.92 -15.20
C ALA A 522 -19.26 -13.05 -16.31
N ASP A 523 -20.41 -12.42 -16.03
CA ASP A 523 -21.19 -11.61 -16.95
C ASP A 523 -21.72 -10.37 -16.22
N VAL A 524 -21.16 -9.19 -16.58
CA VAL A 524 -21.59 -7.89 -16.05
C VAL A 524 -22.78 -7.28 -16.81
N TYR A 525 -23.11 -7.78 -18.00
CA TYR A 525 -24.24 -7.31 -18.80
C TYR A 525 -25.55 -7.95 -18.33
N ASN A 526 -25.52 -9.23 -17.96
CA ASN A 526 -26.64 -9.93 -17.33
C ASN A 526 -26.56 -9.96 -15.78
N PHE A 527 -25.92 -8.96 -15.17
CA PHE A 527 -25.73 -8.93 -13.71
C PHE A 527 -27.04 -8.98 -12.90
N LYS A 528 -28.16 -8.55 -13.50
CA LYS A 528 -29.49 -8.69 -12.92
C LYS A 528 -29.80 -10.15 -12.50
N HIS A 529 -29.39 -11.14 -13.30
CA HIS A 529 -29.59 -12.54 -12.93
C HIS A 529 -28.83 -12.93 -11.65
N SER A 530 -27.64 -12.38 -11.44
CA SER A 530 -26.88 -12.56 -10.18
C SER A 530 -27.57 -11.85 -8.99
N VAL A 531 -28.15 -10.67 -9.20
CA VAL A 531 -28.95 -9.96 -8.18
C VAL A 531 -30.14 -10.80 -7.73
N GLU A 532 -30.82 -11.48 -8.66
CA GLU A 532 -31.96 -12.36 -8.38
C GLU A 532 -31.53 -13.69 -7.72
N GLU A 533 -30.52 -14.37 -8.28
CA GLU A 533 -30.04 -15.68 -7.79
C GLU A 533 -29.47 -15.60 -6.36
N TYR A 534 -28.67 -14.57 -6.06
CA TYR A 534 -28.02 -14.40 -4.76
C TYR A 534 -28.76 -13.48 -3.80
N ASP A 535 -29.85 -12.85 -4.26
CA ASP A 535 -30.69 -11.92 -3.51
C ASP A 535 -29.89 -10.75 -2.90
N TYR A 536 -29.19 -9.99 -3.74
CA TYR A 536 -28.34 -8.88 -3.29
C TYR A 536 -29.16 -7.72 -2.67
N TYR A 537 -30.46 -7.58 -2.98
CA TYR A 537 -31.32 -6.63 -2.27
C TYR A 537 -31.46 -6.96 -0.79
N ARG A 538 -31.50 -8.25 -0.42
CA ARG A 538 -31.49 -8.69 0.98
C ARG A 538 -30.15 -8.41 1.66
N GLN A 539 -29.04 -8.55 0.94
CA GLN A 539 -27.72 -8.15 1.44
C GLN A 539 -27.67 -6.65 1.77
N ILE A 540 -28.09 -5.80 0.84
CA ILE A 540 -28.13 -4.35 1.02
C ILE A 540 -29.11 -3.96 2.14
N ALA A 541 -30.30 -4.55 2.20
CA ALA A 541 -31.26 -4.31 3.29
C ALA A 541 -30.71 -4.72 4.67
N PHE A 542 -30.00 -5.85 4.77
CA PHE A 542 -29.36 -6.31 6.01
C PHE A 542 -28.22 -5.37 6.45
N TYR A 543 -27.45 -4.83 5.49
CA TYR A 543 -26.41 -3.84 5.77
C TYR A 543 -26.99 -2.48 6.18
N ILE A 544 -28.13 -2.06 5.61
CA ILE A 544 -28.85 -0.86 6.04
C ILE A 544 -29.34 -1.02 7.49
N LEU A 545 -29.89 -2.18 7.88
CA LEU A 545 -30.27 -2.45 9.28
C LEU A 545 -29.07 -2.38 10.25
N ALA A 546 -27.91 -2.90 9.84
CA ALA A 546 -26.67 -2.79 10.62
C ALA A 546 -26.22 -1.32 10.78
N LEU A 547 -26.28 -0.53 9.70
CA LEU A 547 -25.97 0.91 9.74
C LEU A 547 -26.98 1.69 10.58
N THR A 548 -28.29 1.38 10.51
CA THR A 548 -29.32 1.99 11.37
C THR A 548 -29.00 1.78 12.85
N TRP A 549 -28.58 0.57 13.21
CA TRP A 549 -28.15 0.27 14.58
C TRP A 549 -26.85 1.00 14.94
N TYR A 550 -25.84 0.98 14.06
CA TYR A 550 -24.56 1.69 14.27
C TYR A 550 -24.79 3.18 14.55
N PHE A 551 -25.59 3.86 13.71
CA PHE A 551 -25.86 5.29 13.85
C PHE A 551 -26.56 5.61 15.17
N LYS A 552 -27.56 4.82 15.54
CA LYS A 552 -28.27 4.93 16.83
C LYS A 552 -27.29 4.87 18.01
N GLU A 553 -26.38 3.91 18.01
CA GLU A 553 -25.42 3.71 19.11
C GLU A 553 -24.35 4.81 19.16
N GLU A 554 -23.95 5.38 18.02
CA GLU A 554 -23.05 6.54 17.97
C GLU A 554 -23.73 7.88 18.32
N GLY A 555 -25.07 7.89 18.48
CA GLY A 555 -25.87 9.05 18.89
C GLY A 555 -26.46 9.86 17.73
N TYR A 556 -26.55 9.26 16.54
CA TYR A 556 -27.12 9.87 15.33
C TYR A 556 -28.45 9.20 14.95
N ASP A 557 -29.36 9.99 14.36
CA ASP A 557 -30.50 9.43 13.63
C ASP A 557 -30.08 9.22 12.16
N ILE A 558 -30.23 8.00 11.64
CA ILE A 558 -29.90 7.69 10.25
C ILE A 558 -30.91 8.29 9.27
N GLU A 559 -32.15 8.55 9.69
CA GLU A 559 -33.20 9.17 8.86
C GLU A 559 -32.91 10.66 8.60
N GLU A 560 -31.95 11.26 9.32
CA GLU A 560 -31.41 12.59 9.02
C GLU A 560 -30.38 12.61 7.87
N TYR A 561 -30.03 11.45 7.30
CA TYR A 561 -29.00 11.30 6.26
C TYR A 561 -29.58 10.79 4.93
N ASP A 562 -29.15 11.41 3.82
CA ASP A 562 -29.37 10.88 2.48
C ASP A 562 -28.57 9.57 2.29
N LEU A 563 -29.26 8.46 2.04
CA LEU A 563 -28.63 7.16 1.78
C LEU A 563 -28.43 6.92 0.28
N GLU A 564 -27.18 6.67 -0.13
CA GLU A 564 -26.80 6.08 -1.41
C GLU A 564 -26.36 4.62 -1.21
N ALA A 565 -26.76 3.70 -2.10
CA ALA A 565 -26.35 2.29 -2.06
C ALA A 565 -25.99 1.78 -3.47
N TYR A 566 -24.80 1.18 -3.62
CA TYR A 566 -24.29 0.72 -4.91
C TYR A 566 -23.64 -0.66 -4.83
N ILE A 567 -23.76 -1.41 -5.93
CA ILE A 567 -22.89 -2.56 -6.22
C ILE A 567 -21.96 -2.21 -7.37
N ILE A 568 -20.66 -2.45 -7.18
CA ILE A 568 -19.66 -2.40 -8.24
C ILE A 568 -19.40 -3.82 -8.72
N ALA A 569 -19.94 -4.17 -9.88
CA ALA A 569 -19.74 -5.46 -10.51
C ALA A 569 -18.47 -5.45 -11.38
N ILE A 570 -17.57 -6.36 -11.09
CA ILE A 570 -16.28 -6.54 -11.78
C ILE A 570 -16.32 -7.85 -12.55
N GLN A 571 -16.03 -7.82 -13.86
CA GLN A 571 -15.97 -9.04 -14.65
C GLN A 571 -14.70 -9.83 -14.30
N SER A 572 -14.86 -11.11 -13.97
CA SER A 572 -13.78 -12.03 -13.57
C SER A 572 -13.05 -12.68 -14.77
N ASN A 573 -13.50 -12.39 -15.98
CA ASN A 573 -12.99 -12.90 -17.26
C ASN A 573 -12.93 -11.77 -18.32
N GLY A 574 -12.50 -12.10 -19.54
CA GLY A 574 -12.47 -11.14 -20.65
C GLY A 574 -11.58 -9.94 -20.35
N ASN A 575 -12.11 -8.74 -20.61
CA ASN A 575 -11.41 -7.47 -20.38
C ASN A 575 -11.61 -6.91 -18.96
N ASN A 576 -12.10 -7.72 -18.01
CA ASN A 576 -12.37 -7.30 -16.64
C ASN A 576 -13.26 -6.04 -16.53
N GLU A 577 -14.31 -5.96 -17.36
CA GLU A 577 -15.17 -4.79 -17.40
C GLU A 577 -15.81 -4.47 -16.04
N VAL A 578 -15.92 -3.18 -15.73
CA VAL A 578 -16.53 -2.66 -14.49
C VAL A 578 -17.88 -2.05 -14.81
N ARG A 579 -18.88 -2.28 -13.94
CA ARG A 579 -20.20 -1.63 -13.97
C ARG A 579 -20.62 -1.25 -12.55
N VAL A 580 -21.33 -0.13 -12.41
CA VAL A 580 -21.90 0.32 -11.14
C VAL A 580 -23.42 0.31 -11.24
N PHE A 581 -24.07 -0.36 -10.29
CA PHE A 581 -25.53 -0.49 -10.20
C PHE A 581 -26.03 0.23 -8.96
N ASN A 582 -27.05 1.09 -9.11
CA ASN A 582 -27.76 1.70 -8.00
C ASN A 582 -28.72 0.68 -7.39
N MET A 583 -28.64 0.47 -6.07
CA MET A 583 -29.43 -0.50 -5.31
C MET A 583 -30.57 0.13 -4.51
N LEU A 584 -30.77 1.45 -4.61
CA LEU A 584 -31.95 2.15 -4.05
C LEU A 584 -33.21 1.83 -4.85
N ASN A 585 -33.78 0.65 -4.61
CA ASN A 585 -35.13 0.29 -5.01
C ASN A 585 -35.97 0.13 -3.74
N GLU A 586 -36.69 1.18 -3.37
CA GLU A 586 -37.48 1.27 -2.13
C GLU A 586 -38.37 0.03 -1.92
N LYS A 587 -39.04 -0.45 -2.98
CA LYS A 587 -39.89 -1.63 -2.89
C LYS A 587 -39.11 -2.90 -2.56
N GLU A 588 -38.06 -3.21 -3.32
CA GLU A 588 -37.26 -4.43 -3.07
C GLU A 588 -36.56 -4.38 -1.70
N LEU A 589 -36.07 -3.20 -1.29
CA LEU A 589 -35.43 -3.03 0.02
C LEU A 589 -36.44 -3.17 1.17
N LEU A 590 -37.67 -2.67 1.03
CA LEU A 590 -38.73 -2.84 2.03
C LEU A 590 -39.21 -4.29 2.09
N ASP A 591 -39.51 -4.91 0.94
CA ASP A 591 -39.90 -6.32 0.84
C ASP A 591 -38.85 -7.24 1.49
N ARG A 592 -37.54 -6.95 1.32
CA ARG A 592 -36.47 -7.74 1.96
C ARG A 592 -36.24 -7.40 3.43
N LYS A 593 -36.48 -6.16 3.86
CA LYS A 593 -36.45 -5.77 5.27
C LYS A 593 -37.49 -6.55 6.07
N ASP A 594 -38.70 -6.69 5.53
CA ASP A 594 -39.78 -7.45 6.18
C ASP A 594 -39.46 -8.96 6.19
N LEU A 595 -38.96 -9.52 5.08
CA LEU A 595 -38.46 -10.90 5.03
C LEU A 595 -37.34 -11.17 6.06
N ILE A 596 -36.39 -10.25 6.24
CA ILE A 596 -35.33 -10.35 7.25
C ILE A 596 -35.93 -10.34 8.66
N ALA A 597 -36.91 -9.46 8.92
CA ALA A 597 -37.58 -9.35 10.21
C ALA A 597 -38.33 -10.64 10.60
N GLU A 598 -39.04 -11.23 9.65
CA GLU A 598 -39.72 -12.53 9.81
C GLU A 598 -38.69 -13.65 10.04
N THR A 599 -37.66 -13.74 9.19
CA THR A 599 -36.61 -14.77 9.31
C THR A 599 -35.88 -14.72 10.65
N LEU A 600 -35.55 -13.53 11.15
CA LEU A 600 -34.91 -13.35 12.47
C LEU A 600 -35.85 -13.75 13.62
N THR A 601 -37.16 -13.57 13.47
CA THR A 601 -38.15 -14.02 14.45
C THR A 601 -38.20 -15.55 14.52
N GLU A 602 -38.19 -16.22 13.37
CA GLU A 602 -38.16 -17.68 13.29
C GLU A 602 -36.83 -18.27 13.81
N ILE A 603 -35.69 -17.66 13.47
CA ILE A 603 -34.38 -18.03 14.05
C ILE A 603 -34.38 -17.88 15.58
N SER A 604 -35.02 -16.83 16.12
CA SER A 604 -35.16 -16.64 17.58
C SER A 604 -35.92 -17.79 18.24
N TYR A 605 -37.01 -18.28 17.63
CA TYR A 605 -37.73 -19.45 18.12
C TYR A 605 -36.80 -20.69 18.24
N HIS A 606 -35.98 -20.94 17.22
CA HIS A 606 -35.07 -22.09 17.21
C HIS A 606 -33.94 -21.97 18.25
N TYR A 607 -33.42 -20.76 18.50
CA TYR A 607 -32.50 -20.50 19.61
C TYR A 607 -33.15 -20.72 20.99
N GLN A 608 -34.39 -20.26 21.19
CA GLN A 608 -35.08 -20.35 22.48
C GLN A 608 -35.53 -21.77 22.84
N THR A 609 -35.97 -22.53 21.84
CA THR A 609 -36.51 -23.90 22.04
C THR A 609 -35.46 -25.00 21.93
N GLY A 610 -34.38 -24.76 21.19
CA GLY A 610 -33.42 -25.81 20.82
C GLY A 610 -33.94 -26.79 19.75
N ASN A 611 -35.15 -26.55 19.21
CA ASN A 611 -35.71 -27.29 18.09
C ASN A 611 -35.06 -26.78 16.80
N TRP A 612 -34.40 -27.64 16.02
CA TRP A 612 -33.76 -27.24 14.75
C TRP A 612 -34.01 -28.20 13.58
N ASP A 613 -34.68 -29.34 13.76
CA ASP A 613 -34.85 -30.33 12.68
C ASP A 613 -35.83 -29.88 11.59
N HIS A 614 -36.88 -29.15 11.98
CA HIS A 614 -37.96 -28.69 11.11
C HIS A 614 -38.24 -27.20 11.32
N THR A 615 -39.09 -26.61 10.47
CA THR A 615 -39.63 -25.26 10.64
C THR A 615 -40.40 -25.11 11.96
N ARG A 616 -40.62 -23.87 12.42
CA ARG A 616 -41.46 -23.60 13.59
C ARG A 616 -42.90 -24.13 13.45
N LYS A 617 -43.51 -23.93 12.27
CA LYS A 617 -44.87 -24.42 11.94
C LYS A 617 -45.01 -25.91 12.26
N TYR A 618 -44.05 -26.75 11.86
CA TYR A 618 -44.02 -28.18 12.18
C TYR A 618 -44.19 -28.49 13.68
N TYR A 619 -43.57 -27.69 14.56
CA TYR A 619 -43.60 -27.91 16.01
C TYR A 619 -44.81 -27.27 16.71
N GLU A 620 -45.37 -26.19 16.15
CA GLU A 620 -46.54 -25.49 16.71
C GLU A 620 -47.89 -26.04 16.18
N GLU A 621 -47.88 -26.73 15.03
CA GLU A 621 -49.07 -27.24 14.35
C GLU A 621 -49.14 -28.79 14.31
N ASP A 622 -49.56 -29.41 13.20
CA ASP A 622 -49.82 -30.85 13.09
C ASP A 622 -48.63 -31.68 12.57
N GLY A 623 -47.46 -31.06 12.41
CA GLY A 623 -46.26 -31.68 11.85
C GLY A 623 -46.21 -31.68 10.32
N THR A 624 -47.01 -30.87 9.64
CA THR A 624 -46.88 -30.60 8.20
C THR A 624 -45.98 -29.37 7.93
N GLU A 625 -45.35 -29.36 6.75
CA GLU A 625 -44.56 -28.25 6.24
C GLU A 625 -45.08 -27.90 4.84
N GLU A 626 -45.30 -26.62 4.57
CA GLU A 626 -45.86 -26.13 3.30
C GLU A 626 -44.74 -25.71 2.33
N LEU A 627 -45.06 -25.69 1.02
CA LEU A 627 -44.19 -25.15 -0.01
C LEU A 627 -44.54 -23.68 -0.24
N GLU A 628 -43.60 -22.78 0.06
CA GLU A 628 -43.68 -21.33 -0.17
C GLU A 628 -43.01 -20.91 -1.50
#